data_AF-M2RUD6-F1
#
_entry.id   AF-M2RUD6-F1
#
_cell.length_a   1.000
_cell.length_b   1.000
_cell.length_c   1.000
_cell.angle_alpha   90.00
_cell.angle_beta   90.00
_cell.angle_gamma   90.00
#
_symmetry.space_group_name_H-M   'P 1'
#
loop_
_entity.id
_entity.type
_entity.pdbx_description
1 polymer ?
#
loop_
_entity_poly.entity_id
_entity_poly.type
_entity_poly.pdbx_seq_one_letter_code
_entity_poly.pdbx_strand_id
1 'polypeptide(L)'
;MSVTVDQYREEWPKQFEKIKAELENHLRDVDYLSIEHVGSTSVPGLAAKPIIDIDVIVSRDNLQSAIDALTTNGKFDHLGELGVVDRHAFKDPNQSISHNIYVCVDGAVQTRNHLNLRDTLRTNSELRDEYARVKLELAATSTNIVDYVYAKSTVIQKILSASQGFTKDELASIARQNLKGERFGAIKTPRLLLREFVTQDIAGYYALESSEANARYQSWAPRTPQQARELVLQNIRNHNDVPRTIYELAVETLDTATFIGRVGAKTSQANSDKLPGESSIKPVTHADLWFSFLPEYQGKGFATEAMTAFIGAIKERIQDVGKVEMEIECDPRNEASWKLAERLGFERHSLTKEKEIIKGEWVDSLVMRKVVGDA
;
A
#
# COMPACT_ATOMS: atom_id res chain seq x y z
N MET A 1 10.41 -13.96 -2.78
CA MET A 1 10.17 -14.85 -3.93
C MET A 1 10.79 -14.21 -5.15
N SER A 2 11.56 -14.97 -5.94
CA SER A 2 12.08 -14.52 -7.23
C SER A 2 10.91 -14.22 -8.18
N VAL A 3 10.99 -13.10 -8.90
CA VAL A 3 9.99 -12.74 -9.89
C VAL A 3 10.30 -13.51 -11.17
N THR A 4 9.52 -14.54 -11.50
CA THR A 4 9.66 -15.26 -12.78
C THR A 4 8.99 -14.48 -13.91
N VAL A 5 9.74 -14.18 -14.97
CA VAL A 5 9.26 -13.56 -16.21
C VAL A 5 9.53 -14.54 -17.35
N ASP A 6 8.48 -14.99 -18.02
CA ASP A 6 8.53 -15.93 -19.14
C ASP A 6 8.47 -15.17 -20.47
N GLN A 7 9.05 -15.77 -21.52
CA GLN A 7 8.78 -15.35 -22.88
C GLN A 7 7.29 -15.52 -23.22
N TYR A 8 6.81 -14.73 -24.18
CA TYR A 8 5.41 -14.78 -24.60
C TYR A 8 4.99 -16.20 -24.98
N ARG A 9 3.79 -16.61 -24.56
CA ARG A 9 3.21 -17.91 -24.89
C ARG A 9 1.88 -17.73 -25.61
N GLU A 10 1.72 -18.41 -26.74
CA GLU A 10 0.46 -18.45 -27.51
C GLU A 10 -0.70 -19.14 -26.76
N GLU A 11 -0.40 -19.77 -25.61
CA GLU A 11 -1.40 -20.35 -24.73
C GLU A 11 -2.12 -19.29 -23.88
N TRP A 12 -1.54 -18.12 -23.64
CA TRP A 12 -2.16 -17.09 -22.78
C TRP A 12 -3.50 -16.57 -23.30
N PRO A 13 -3.69 -16.30 -24.61
CA PRO A 13 -5.00 -15.98 -25.14
C PRO A 13 -6.03 -17.11 -24.96
N LYS A 14 -5.61 -18.37 -25.13
CA LYS A 14 -6.53 -19.53 -24.95
C LYS A 14 -6.93 -19.70 -23.49
N GLN A 15 -6.00 -19.48 -22.57
CA GLN A 15 -6.25 -19.46 -21.13
C GLN A 15 -7.23 -18.35 -20.76
N PHE A 16 -7.06 -17.16 -21.32
CA PHE A 16 -8.02 -16.07 -21.17
C PHE A 16 -9.41 -16.46 -21.66
N GLU A 17 -9.56 -17.01 -22.86
CA GLU A 17 -10.88 -17.40 -23.39
C GLU A 17 -11.56 -18.44 -22.51
N LYS A 18 -10.81 -19.37 -21.90
CA LYS A 18 -11.36 -20.32 -20.93
C LYS A 18 -11.91 -19.62 -19.68
N ILE A 19 -11.13 -18.72 -19.08
CA ILE A 19 -11.55 -17.99 -17.88
C ILE A 19 -12.72 -17.06 -18.21
N LYS A 20 -12.69 -16.41 -19.38
CA LYS A 20 -13.78 -15.57 -19.88
C LYS A 20 -15.08 -16.35 -19.96
N ALA A 21 -15.09 -17.54 -20.55
CA ALA A 21 -16.29 -18.37 -20.63
C ALA A 21 -16.84 -18.75 -19.23
N GLU A 22 -15.97 -18.98 -18.24
CA GLU A 22 -16.38 -19.22 -16.85
C GLU A 22 -17.03 -17.95 -16.25
N LEU A 23 -16.42 -16.78 -16.44
CA LEU A 23 -16.98 -15.50 -16.00
C LEU A 23 -18.32 -15.18 -16.65
N GLU A 24 -18.47 -15.39 -17.95
CA GLU A 24 -19.72 -15.18 -18.69
C GLU A 24 -20.86 -16.04 -18.11
N ASN A 25 -20.58 -17.29 -17.71
CA ASN A 25 -21.56 -18.15 -17.06
C ASN A 25 -22.00 -17.64 -15.69
N HIS A 26 -21.09 -17.05 -14.91
CA HIS A 26 -21.40 -16.45 -13.62
C HIS A 26 -22.15 -15.13 -13.75
N LEU A 27 -21.90 -14.39 -14.82
CA LEU A 27 -22.44 -13.06 -15.13
C LEU A 27 -23.65 -13.08 -16.08
N ARG A 28 -24.19 -14.25 -16.43
CA ARG A 28 -25.26 -14.41 -17.42
C ARG A 28 -26.52 -13.53 -17.21
N ASP A 29 -26.78 -13.15 -15.96
CA ASP A 29 -27.95 -12.35 -15.53
C ASP A 29 -27.56 -10.89 -15.21
N VAL A 30 -26.33 -10.49 -15.55
CA VAL A 30 -25.76 -9.16 -15.32
C VAL A 30 -25.50 -8.49 -16.66
N ASP A 31 -25.91 -7.23 -16.78
CA ASP A 31 -25.60 -6.41 -17.94
C ASP A 31 -24.18 -5.82 -17.80
N TYR A 32 -23.21 -6.48 -18.45
CA TYR A 32 -21.82 -6.04 -18.56
C TYR A 32 -21.49 -5.62 -19.99
N LEU A 33 -20.54 -4.69 -20.14
CA LEU A 33 -20.18 -4.11 -21.44
C LEU A 33 -19.16 -4.98 -22.18
N SER A 34 -18.12 -5.46 -21.49
CA SER A 34 -17.16 -6.40 -22.06
C SER A 34 -16.35 -7.14 -20.98
N ILE A 35 -15.70 -8.24 -21.38
CA ILE A 35 -14.67 -8.92 -20.60
C ILE A 35 -13.39 -8.91 -21.42
N GLU A 36 -12.37 -8.24 -20.90
CA GLU A 36 -11.17 -7.85 -21.63
C GLU A 36 -9.93 -8.56 -21.08
N HIS A 37 -9.12 -9.13 -21.97
CA HIS A 37 -7.76 -9.57 -21.63
C HIS A 37 -6.87 -8.34 -21.57
N VAL A 38 -6.33 -8.05 -20.38
CA VAL A 38 -5.47 -6.90 -20.12
C VAL A 38 -4.11 -7.35 -19.58
N GLY A 39 -3.28 -6.41 -19.12
CA GLY A 39 -1.95 -6.72 -18.61
C GLY A 39 -0.97 -7.21 -19.69
N SER A 40 0.22 -7.65 -19.29
CA SER A 40 1.27 -8.00 -20.25
C SER A 40 0.99 -9.29 -21.04
N THR A 41 0.24 -10.24 -20.48
CA THR A 41 -0.07 -11.52 -21.14
C THR A 41 -1.03 -11.36 -22.32
N SER A 42 -1.73 -10.23 -22.41
CA SER A 42 -2.61 -9.86 -23.53
C SER A 42 -1.88 -9.29 -24.75
N VAL A 43 -0.57 -9.05 -24.68
CA VAL A 43 0.21 -8.43 -25.75
C VAL A 43 1.10 -9.47 -26.45
N PRO A 44 0.83 -9.82 -27.71
CA PRO A 44 1.66 -10.76 -28.46
C PRO A 44 3.14 -10.36 -28.53
N GLY A 45 4.02 -11.32 -28.21
CA GLY A 45 5.47 -11.13 -28.22
C GLY A 45 6.04 -10.46 -26.95
N LEU A 46 5.21 -10.05 -25.98
CA LEU A 46 5.68 -9.41 -24.75
C LEU A 46 5.96 -10.42 -23.64
N ALA A 47 7.22 -10.49 -23.17
CA ALA A 47 7.59 -11.29 -22.01
C ALA A 47 6.84 -10.84 -20.74
N ALA A 48 6.35 -11.76 -19.91
CA ALA A 48 5.49 -11.44 -18.77
C ALA A 48 5.58 -12.48 -17.66
N LYS A 49 5.07 -12.12 -16.47
CA LYS A 49 4.72 -13.15 -15.47
C LYS A 49 3.55 -13.95 -16.03
N PRO A 50 3.51 -15.28 -15.89
CA PRO A 50 2.44 -16.12 -16.43
C PRO A 50 1.15 -16.02 -15.57
N ILE A 51 0.57 -14.82 -15.50
CA ILE A 51 -0.67 -14.51 -14.80
C ILE A 51 -1.58 -13.77 -15.79
N ILE A 52 -2.80 -14.27 -15.96
CA ILE A 52 -3.80 -13.64 -16.84
C ILE A 52 -4.50 -12.50 -16.07
N ASP A 53 -4.46 -11.28 -16.58
CA ASP A 53 -5.19 -10.15 -15.99
C ASP A 53 -6.48 -9.90 -16.79
N ILE A 54 -7.61 -9.77 -16.09
CA ILE A 54 -8.94 -9.72 -16.70
C ILE A 54 -9.73 -8.55 -16.11
N ASP A 55 -10.29 -7.72 -16.99
CA ASP A 55 -11.24 -6.67 -16.61
C ASP A 55 -12.65 -7.05 -17.10
N VAL A 56 -13.59 -7.17 -16.17
CA VAL A 56 -15.03 -7.21 -16.44
C VAL A 56 -15.53 -5.77 -16.38
N ILE A 57 -15.86 -5.18 -17.53
CA ILE A 57 -16.22 -3.78 -17.66
C ILE A 57 -17.74 -3.64 -17.58
N VAL A 58 -18.23 -2.78 -16.70
CA VAL A 58 -19.66 -2.57 -16.42
C VAL A 58 -20.00 -1.10 -16.36
N SER A 59 -21.27 -0.77 -16.59
CA SER A 59 -21.78 0.56 -16.24
C SER A 59 -21.73 0.75 -14.72
N ARG A 60 -21.75 2.01 -14.25
CA ARG A 60 -21.79 2.30 -12.81
C ARG A 60 -23.02 1.67 -12.13
N ASP A 61 -24.16 1.66 -12.81
CA ASP A 61 -25.42 1.13 -12.28
C ASP A 61 -25.40 -0.40 -12.13
N ASN A 62 -24.62 -1.09 -12.97
CA ASN A 62 -24.49 -2.55 -12.94
C ASN A 62 -23.32 -3.06 -12.08
N LEU A 63 -22.53 -2.15 -11.47
CA LEU A 63 -21.36 -2.51 -10.67
C LEU A 63 -21.69 -3.48 -9.54
N GLN A 64 -22.70 -3.17 -8.75
CA GLN A 64 -23.07 -4.02 -7.61
C GLN A 64 -23.59 -5.38 -8.07
N SER A 65 -24.41 -5.41 -9.13
CA SER A 65 -24.93 -6.66 -9.71
C SER A 65 -23.80 -7.59 -10.19
N ALA A 66 -22.76 -7.04 -10.81
CA ALA A 66 -21.58 -7.82 -11.20
C ALA A 66 -20.80 -8.35 -10.00
N ILE A 67 -20.59 -7.52 -8.97
CA ILE A 67 -19.93 -7.95 -7.73
C ILE A 67 -20.70 -9.09 -7.06
N ASP A 68 -22.01 -8.95 -6.95
CA ASP A 68 -22.89 -9.94 -6.31
C ASP A 68 -22.92 -11.25 -7.09
N ALA A 69 -22.98 -11.19 -8.42
CA ALA A 69 -22.95 -12.37 -9.28
C ALA A 69 -21.63 -13.14 -9.17
N LEU A 70 -20.48 -12.45 -9.21
CA LEU A 70 -19.17 -13.08 -9.04
C LEU A 70 -18.99 -13.68 -7.64
N THR A 71 -19.49 -13.01 -6.61
CA THR A 71 -19.41 -13.51 -5.23
C THR A 71 -20.35 -14.69 -4.98
N THR A 72 -21.59 -14.63 -5.49
CA THR A 72 -22.63 -15.62 -5.19
C THR A 72 -22.58 -16.82 -6.13
N ASN A 73 -22.51 -16.57 -7.44
CA ASN A 73 -22.49 -17.63 -8.45
C ASN A 73 -21.08 -18.19 -8.65
N GLY A 74 -20.07 -17.30 -8.69
CA GLY A 74 -18.66 -17.65 -8.88
C GLY A 74 -17.96 -18.12 -7.61
N LYS A 75 -18.50 -17.76 -6.43
CA LYS A 75 -17.86 -18.00 -5.12
C LYS A 75 -16.45 -17.41 -5.04
N PHE A 76 -16.25 -16.27 -5.71
CA PHE A 76 -14.99 -15.53 -5.64
C PHE A 76 -14.95 -14.65 -4.39
N ASP A 77 -13.75 -14.46 -3.82
CA ASP A 77 -13.56 -13.56 -2.70
C ASP A 77 -13.47 -12.12 -3.22
N HIS A 78 -14.42 -11.27 -2.80
CA HIS A 78 -14.39 -9.84 -3.09
C HIS A 78 -13.38 -9.13 -2.18
N LEU A 79 -12.34 -8.56 -2.78
CA LEU A 79 -11.27 -7.86 -2.07
C LEU A 79 -11.48 -6.34 -2.00
N GLY A 80 -12.56 -5.83 -2.58
CA GLY A 80 -12.83 -4.40 -2.72
C GLY A 80 -11.87 -3.72 -3.71
N GLU A 81 -11.76 -2.40 -3.63
CA GLU A 81 -11.00 -1.59 -4.60
C GLU A 81 -9.47 -1.67 -4.45
N LEU A 82 -8.99 -2.08 -3.28
CA LEU A 82 -7.56 -2.12 -2.92
C LEU A 82 -6.81 -0.80 -3.20
N GLY A 83 -7.51 0.33 -3.01
CA GLY A 83 -6.97 1.68 -3.18
C GLY A 83 -7.04 2.22 -4.61
N VAL A 84 -7.73 1.53 -5.54
CA VAL A 84 -7.96 2.02 -6.90
C VAL A 84 -9.45 2.18 -7.14
N VAL A 85 -9.88 3.45 -7.11
CA VAL A 85 -11.29 3.84 -7.27
C VAL A 85 -11.89 3.21 -8.53
N ASP A 86 -13.10 2.70 -8.39
CA ASP A 86 -13.91 2.10 -9.46
C ASP A 86 -13.30 0.83 -10.09
N ARG A 87 -12.32 0.20 -9.43
CA ARG A 87 -11.72 -1.09 -9.83
C ARG A 87 -11.73 -2.09 -8.67
N HIS A 88 -12.74 -2.94 -8.62
CA HIS A 88 -12.92 -3.95 -7.59
C HIS A 88 -12.17 -5.24 -7.93
N ALA A 89 -11.28 -5.68 -7.04
CA ALA A 89 -10.49 -6.90 -7.21
C ALA A 89 -11.20 -8.13 -6.64
N PHE A 90 -11.02 -9.26 -7.33
CA PHE A 90 -11.53 -10.57 -6.93
C PHE A 90 -10.41 -11.60 -6.87
N LYS A 91 -10.55 -12.55 -5.95
CA LYS A 91 -9.71 -13.74 -5.90
C LYS A 91 -10.55 -14.98 -6.17
N ASP A 92 -10.13 -15.76 -7.16
CA ASP A 92 -10.63 -17.12 -7.35
C ASP A 92 -9.87 -18.08 -6.42
N PRO A 93 -10.53 -18.69 -5.41
CA PRO A 93 -9.89 -19.67 -4.53
C PRO A 93 -9.62 -21.02 -5.21
N ASN A 94 -10.30 -21.31 -6.33
CA ASN A 94 -10.23 -22.59 -7.05
C ASN A 94 -9.47 -22.49 -8.38
N GLN A 95 -8.70 -21.42 -8.58
CA GLN A 95 -8.01 -21.16 -9.84
C GLN A 95 -7.06 -22.30 -10.25
N SER A 96 -7.31 -22.88 -11.42
CA SER A 96 -6.38 -23.83 -12.06
C SER A 96 -5.35 -23.13 -12.96
N ILE A 97 -5.73 -21.98 -13.52
CA ILE A 97 -4.87 -21.08 -14.29
C ILE A 97 -4.63 -19.85 -13.41
N SER A 98 -3.39 -19.41 -13.23
CA SER A 98 -3.11 -18.22 -12.42
C SER A 98 -3.69 -16.96 -13.08
N HIS A 99 -4.59 -16.26 -12.39
CA HIS A 99 -5.23 -15.06 -12.93
C HIS A 99 -5.59 -14.03 -11.86
N ASN A 100 -5.85 -12.80 -12.31
CA ASN A 100 -6.44 -11.71 -11.54
C ASN A 100 -7.72 -11.25 -12.24
N ILE A 101 -8.81 -11.11 -11.48
CA ILE A 101 -10.10 -10.62 -11.99
C ILE A 101 -10.39 -9.26 -11.34
N TYR A 102 -10.80 -8.30 -12.17
CA TYR A 102 -11.27 -7.00 -11.74
C TYR A 102 -12.66 -6.74 -12.32
N VAL A 103 -13.56 -6.17 -11.52
CA VAL A 103 -14.78 -5.53 -12.03
C VAL A 103 -14.51 -4.03 -12.06
N CYS A 104 -14.63 -3.44 -13.26
CA CYS A 104 -14.19 -2.09 -13.58
C CYS A 104 -15.36 -1.26 -14.10
N VAL A 105 -15.53 -0.05 -13.57
CA VAL A 105 -16.53 0.88 -14.14
C VAL A 105 -16.02 1.43 -15.47
N ASP A 106 -16.91 1.50 -16.46
CA ASP A 106 -16.62 2.10 -17.75
C ASP A 106 -16.20 3.58 -17.63
N GLY A 107 -15.25 3.98 -18.48
CA GLY A 107 -14.67 5.33 -18.49
C GLY A 107 -13.77 5.67 -17.29
N ALA A 108 -13.72 4.84 -16.24
CA ALA A 108 -12.85 5.07 -15.11
C ALA A 108 -11.37 5.09 -15.54
N VAL A 109 -10.55 5.90 -14.84
CA VAL A 109 -9.14 6.13 -15.19
C VAL A 109 -8.37 4.82 -15.28
N GLN A 110 -8.58 3.89 -14.34
CA GLN A 110 -7.86 2.62 -14.33
C GLN A 110 -8.30 1.69 -15.47
N THR A 111 -9.58 1.64 -15.79
CA THR A 111 -10.12 0.88 -16.93
C THR A 111 -9.47 1.39 -18.22
N ARG A 112 -9.49 2.70 -18.45
CA ARG A 112 -8.80 3.33 -19.59
C ARG A 112 -7.31 3.02 -19.59
N ASN A 113 -6.66 3.02 -18.43
CA ASN A 113 -5.21 2.79 -18.30
C ASN A 113 -4.84 1.38 -18.76
N HIS A 114 -5.56 0.35 -18.28
CA HIS A 114 -5.35 -1.04 -18.71
C HIS A 114 -5.51 -1.21 -20.23
N LEU A 115 -6.60 -0.68 -20.80
CA LEU A 115 -6.90 -0.81 -22.22
C LEU A 115 -5.87 -0.06 -23.09
N ASN A 116 -5.60 1.21 -22.77
CA ASN A 116 -4.65 2.03 -23.53
C ASN A 116 -3.23 1.48 -23.49
N LEU A 117 -2.77 0.97 -22.34
CA LEU A 117 -1.46 0.35 -22.23
C LEU A 117 -1.36 -0.88 -23.15
N ARG A 118 -2.34 -1.78 -23.08
CA ARG A 118 -2.40 -2.98 -23.93
C ARG A 118 -2.41 -2.61 -25.41
N ASP A 119 -3.33 -1.73 -25.81
CA ASP A 119 -3.57 -1.42 -27.22
C ASP A 119 -2.41 -0.65 -27.85
N THR A 120 -1.75 0.22 -27.07
CA THR A 120 -0.49 0.87 -27.50
C THR A 120 0.62 -0.16 -27.69
N LEU A 121 0.78 -1.11 -26.78
CA LEU A 121 1.84 -2.13 -26.90
C LEU A 121 1.58 -3.14 -28.01
N ARG A 122 0.32 -3.37 -28.39
CA ARG A 122 -0.05 -4.18 -29.55
C ARG A 122 0.26 -3.50 -30.88
N THR A 123 0.28 -2.17 -30.91
CA THR A 123 0.46 -1.37 -32.13
C THR A 123 1.84 -0.73 -32.26
N ASN A 124 2.62 -0.65 -31.18
CA ASN A 124 3.95 -0.08 -31.15
C ASN A 124 4.99 -1.09 -30.65
N SER A 125 5.67 -1.75 -31.59
CA SER A 125 6.69 -2.78 -31.28
C SER A 125 7.91 -2.21 -30.55
N GLU A 126 8.31 -0.97 -30.83
CA GLU A 126 9.47 -0.36 -30.16
C GLU A 126 9.22 -0.19 -28.65
N LEU A 127 8.04 0.32 -28.29
CA LEU A 127 7.62 0.46 -26.89
C LEU A 127 7.42 -0.90 -26.21
N ARG A 128 6.90 -1.90 -26.95
CA ARG A 128 6.77 -3.27 -26.46
C ARG A 128 8.12 -3.87 -26.13
N ASP A 129 9.09 -3.75 -27.02
CA ASP A 129 10.41 -4.36 -26.89
C ASP A 129 11.23 -3.65 -25.78
N GLU A 130 11.09 -2.32 -25.66
CA GLU A 130 11.64 -1.55 -24.52
C GLU A 130 11.04 -2.01 -23.19
N TYR A 131 9.72 -2.17 -23.11
CA TYR A 131 9.06 -2.64 -21.90
C TYR A 131 9.43 -4.09 -21.54
N ALA A 132 9.60 -4.95 -22.54
CA ALA A 132 10.08 -6.32 -22.36
C ALA A 132 11.49 -6.33 -21.76
N ARG A 133 12.40 -5.54 -22.33
CA ARG A 133 13.79 -5.40 -21.85
C ARG A 133 13.83 -4.94 -20.38
N VAL A 134 13.12 -3.86 -20.04
CA VAL A 134 13.05 -3.37 -18.66
C VAL A 134 12.55 -4.46 -17.70
N LYS A 135 11.52 -5.23 -18.07
CA LYS A 135 11.02 -6.33 -17.22
C LYS A 135 12.02 -7.46 -17.02
N LEU A 136 12.77 -7.82 -18.06
CA LEU A 136 13.78 -8.88 -17.99
C LEU A 136 15.00 -8.45 -17.18
N GLU A 137 15.49 -7.23 -17.38
CA GLU A 137 16.57 -6.64 -16.58
C GLU A 137 16.19 -6.62 -15.10
N LEU A 138 14.99 -6.11 -14.79
CA LEU A 138 14.45 -6.05 -13.44
C LEU A 138 14.20 -7.41 -12.78
N ALA A 139 13.97 -8.47 -13.56
CA ALA A 139 13.84 -9.83 -13.05
C ALA A 139 15.22 -10.48 -12.80
N ALA A 140 16.25 -10.07 -13.53
CA ALA A 140 17.61 -10.59 -13.43
C ALA A 140 18.41 -9.94 -12.29
N THR A 141 18.19 -8.65 -12.04
CA THR A 141 18.84 -7.95 -10.93
C THR A 141 18.08 -8.21 -9.63
N SER A 142 18.79 -8.59 -8.56
CA SER A 142 18.25 -8.68 -7.19
C SER A 142 17.99 -7.29 -6.60
N THR A 143 17.46 -6.38 -7.41
CA THR A 143 17.26 -4.98 -7.08
C THR A 143 16.19 -4.85 -6.01
N ASN A 144 16.36 -3.87 -5.12
CA ASN A 144 15.33 -3.50 -4.18
C ASN A 144 14.02 -3.20 -4.94
N ILE A 145 12.88 -3.57 -4.35
CA ILE A 145 11.55 -3.41 -4.94
C ILE A 145 11.24 -1.95 -5.34
N VAL A 146 11.95 -0.98 -4.76
CA VAL A 146 11.83 0.46 -5.03
C VAL A 146 12.32 0.81 -6.44
N ASP A 147 13.58 0.48 -6.80
CA ASP A 147 14.10 0.78 -8.13
C ASP A 147 13.36 -0.02 -9.22
N TYR A 148 12.88 -1.22 -8.85
CA TYR A 148 12.01 -2.05 -9.69
C TYR A 148 10.73 -1.31 -10.09
N VAL A 149 10.06 -0.65 -9.15
CA VAL A 149 8.83 0.11 -9.41
C VAL A 149 9.12 1.38 -10.19
N TYR A 150 10.22 2.08 -9.86
CA TYR A 150 10.60 3.33 -10.54
C TYR A 150 10.91 3.11 -12.03
N ALA A 151 11.80 2.15 -12.34
CA ALA A 151 12.17 1.85 -13.72
C ALA A 151 10.98 1.40 -14.56
N LYS A 152 10.08 0.60 -13.97
CA LYS A 152 8.85 0.16 -14.64
C LYS A 152 7.86 1.31 -14.87
N SER A 153 7.77 2.26 -13.93
CA SER A 153 6.86 3.40 -14.04
C SER A 153 7.25 4.35 -15.16
N THR A 154 8.54 4.59 -15.35
CA THR A 154 9.06 5.45 -16.43
C THR A 154 8.64 4.95 -17.82
N VAL A 155 8.85 3.66 -18.09
CA VAL A 155 8.46 3.08 -19.39
C VAL A 155 6.94 3.03 -19.56
N ILE A 156 6.17 2.75 -18.50
CA ILE A 156 4.70 2.81 -18.55
C ILE A 156 4.21 4.22 -18.89
N GLN A 157 4.81 5.26 -18.32
CA GLN A 157 4.44 6.65 -18.64
C GLN A 157 4.72 7.00 -20.10
N LYS A 158 5.84 6.54 -20.65
CA LYS A 158 6.15 6.69 -22.07
C LYS A 158 5.08 6.02 -22.95
N ILE A 159 4.66 4.81 -22.57
CA ILE A 159 3.61 4.06 -23.29
C ILE A 159 2.28 4.81 -23.24
N LEU A 160 1.82 5.24 -22.06
CA LEU A 160 0.54 5.93 -21.92
C LEU A 160 0.53 7.31 -22.60
N SER A 161 1.67 8.01 -22.63
CA SER A 161 1.81 9.25 -23.38
C SER A 161 1.63 9.05 -24.89
N ALA A 162 2.02 7.88 -25.41
CA ALA A 162 1.88 7.53 -26.82
C ALA A 162 0.44 7.09 -27.19
N SER A 163 -0.40 6.70 -26.22
CA SER A 163 -1.77 6.24 -26.49
C SER A 163 -2.74 7.35 -26.88
N GLN A 164 -2.35 8.62 -26.71
CA GLN A 164 -3.17 9.85 -26.88
C GLN A 164 -4.52 9.83 -26.13
N GLY A 165 -4.75 8.83 -25.26
CA GLY A 165 -6.00 8.62 -24.55
C GLY A 165 -6.05 9.30 -23.18
N PHE A 166 -5.08 10.12 -22.82
CA PHE A 166 -4.98 10.78 -21.52
C PHE A 166 -4.51 12.23 -21.62
N THR A 167 -5.06 13.07 -20.77
CA THR A 167 -4.55 14.42 -20.51
C THR A 167 -3.24 14.37 -19.73
N LYS A 168 -2.47 15.48 -19.74
CA LYS A 168 -1.25 15.60 -18.93
C LYS A 168 -1.51 15.39 -17.44
N ASP A 169 -2.65 15.87 -16.94
CA ASP A 169 -3.02 15.75 -15.53
C ASP A 169 -3.41 14.31 -15.17
N GLU A 170 -4.12 13.60 -16.05
CA GLU A 170 -4.40 12.17 -15.89
C GLU A 170 -3.12 11.34 -15.94
N LEU A 171 -2.20 11.62 -16.88
CA LEU A 171 -0.90 10.94 -16.93
C LEU A 171 -0.09 11.18 -15.65
N ALA A 172 -0.06 12.41 -15.15
CA ALA A 172 0.57 12.74 -13.88
C ALA A 172 -0.11 12.05 -12.68
N SER A 173 -1.43 11.88 -12.71
CA SER A 173 -2.18 11.12 -11.70
C SER A 173 -1.86 9.63 -11.76
N ILE A 174 -1.85 9.04 -12.96
CA ILE A 174 -1.47 7.64 -13.18
C ILE A 174 0.00 7.42 -12.82
N ALA A 175 0.90 8.37 -13.09
CA ALA A 175 2.30 8.31 -12.68
C ALA A 175 2.39 8.25 -11.16
N ARG A 176 1.67 9.14 -10.45
CA ARG A 176 1.57 9.14 -8.99
C ARG A 176 0.99 7.84 -8.43
N GLN A 177 -0.01 7.25 -9.07
CA GLN A 177 -0.58 5.95 -8.70
C GLN A 177 0.37 4.77 -9.00
N ASN A 178 1.14 4.82 -10.09
CA ASN A 178 2.09 3.78 -10.51
C ASN A 178 3.43 3.83 -9.76
N LEU A 179 3.83 5.02 -9.30
CA LEU A 179 4.82 5.20 -8.22
C LEU A 179 4.37 4.48 -6.93
N LYS A 180 3.10 4.07 -6.89
CA LYS A 180 2.48 3.17 -5.92
C LYS A 180 2.72 3.59 -4.49
N GLY A 181 2.48 4.88 -4.22
CA GLY A 181 2.66 5.47 -2.90
C GLY A 181 4.07 5.29 -2.38
N GLU A 182 4.37 5.92 -1.26
CA GLU A 182 5.60 5.62 -0.53
C GLU A 182 5.43 4.30 0.22
N ARG A 183 4.97 3.24 -0.46
CA ARG A 183 4.81 1.93 0.13
C ARG A 183 6.18 1.42 0.57
N PHE A 184 6.29 1.06 1.83
CA PHE A 184 7.43 0.32 2.32
C PHE A 184 7.49 -1.02 1.60
N GLY A 185 8.63 -1.31 0.96
CA GLY A 185 9.00 -2.70 0.76
C GLY A 185 9.04 -3.39 2.13
N ALA A 186 8.74 -4.69 2.17
CA ALA A 186 8.86 -5.45 3.41
C ALA A 186 10.26 -5.27 4.02
N ILE A 187 10.33 -4.68 5.21
CA ILE A 187 11.59 -4.49 5.94
C ILE A 187 11.78 -5.72 6.81
N LYS A 188 12.83 -6.48 6.53
CA LYS A 188 13.21 -7.64 7.34
C LYS A 188 14.26 -7.23 8.36
N THR A 189 14.06 -7.65 9.59
CA THR A 189 15.04 -7.59 10.67
C THR A 189 15.45 -9.02 11.04
N PRO A 190 16.33 -9.26 12.03
CA PRO A 190 16.67 -10.62 12.46
C PRO A 190 15.46 -11.46 12.88
N ARG A 191 14.42 -10.85 13.46
CA ARG A 191 13.25 -11.58 14.01
C ARG A 191 11.92 -11.15 13.41
N LEU A 192 11.86 -10.01 12.73
CA LEU A 192 10.60 -9.36 12.35
C LEU A 192 10.50 -9.08 10.86
N LEU A 193 9.24 -9.03 10.41
CA LEU A 193 8.83 -8.49 9.13
C LEU A 193 7.97 -7.25 9.39
N LEU A 194 8.42 -6.09 8.93
CA LEU A 194 7.59 -4.87 8.89
C LEU A 194 7.05 -4.74 7.48
N ARG A 195 5.73 -4.63 7.35
CA ARG A 195 5.06 -4.56 6.04
C ARG A 195 3.82 -3.69 6.11
N GLU A 196 3.38 -3.25 4.95
CA GLU A 196 2.08 -2.59 4.83
C GLU A 196 0.96 -3.50 5.35
N PHE A 197 -0.03 -2.88 5.98
CA PHE A 197 -1.27 -3.54 6.39
C PHE A 197 -2.00 -4.20 5.22
N VAL A 198 -2.63 -5.34 5.51
CA VAL A 198 -3.55 -6.07 4.63
C VAL A 198 -4.81 -6.44 5.42
N THR A 199 -5.87 -6.85 4.72
CA THR A 199 -7.15 -7.21 5.36
C THR A 199 -7.04 -8.38 6.34
N GLN A 200 -6.04 -9.26 6.18
CA GLN A 200 -5.77 -10.35 7.13
C GLN A 200 -5.31 -9.85 8.50
N ASP A 201 -4.80 -8.62 8.61
CA ASP A 201 -4.32 -8.05 9.87
C ASP A 201 -5.47 -7.61 10.80
N ILE A 202 -6.72 -7.57 10.33
CA ILE A 202 -7.86 -7.08 11.11
C ILE A 202 -7.98 -7.82 12.45
N ALA A 203 -7.80 -9.13 12.47
CA ALA A 203 -7.91 -9.91 13.70
C ALA A 203 -6.78 -9.58 14.70
N GLY A 204 -5.53 -9.53 14.24
CA GLY A 204 -4.39 -9.19 15.09
C GLY A 204 -4.41 -7.73 15.56
N TYR A 205 -4.82 -6.81 14.69
CA TYR A 205 -4.99 -5.40 15.01
C TYR A 205 -6.13 -5.18 16.01
N TYR A 206 -7.24 -5.91 15.87
CA TYR A 206 -8.32 -5.88 16.86
C TYR A 206 -7.84 -6.40 18.22
N ALA A 207 -7.11 -7.52 18.27
CA ALA A 207 -6.54 -8.02 19.52
C ALA A 207 -5.63 -6.98 20.21
N LEU A 208 -4.85 -6.24 19.41
CA LEU A 208 -4.00 -5.14 19.91
C LEU A 208 -4.82 -3.96 20.45
N GLU A 209 -5.80 -3.49 19.69
CA GLU A 209 -6.53 -2.24 19.97
C GLU A 209 -7.71 -2.40 20.92
N SER A 210 -8.18 -3.63 21.16
CA SER A 210 -9.17 -3.97 22.19
C SER A 210 -8.56 -4.31 23.55
N SER A 211 -7.23 -4.42 23.64
CA SER A 211 -6.52 -4.65 24.90
C SER A 211 -6.58 -3.41 25.79
N GLU A 212 -7.15 -3.56 27.00
CA GLU A 212 -7.13 -2.49 28.02
C GLU A 212 -5.71 -2.07 28.38
N ALA A 213 -4.77 -3.04 28.42
CA ALA A 213 -3.37 -2.76 28.71
C ALA A 213 -2.74 -1.85 27.65
N ASN A 214 -3.08 -2.03 26.37
CA ASN A 214 -2.60 -1.17 25.28
C ASN A 214 -3.34 0.17 25.24
N ALA A 215 -4.65 0.16 25.46
CA ALA A 215 -5.48 1.36 25.46
C ALA A 215 -5.24 2.26 26.69
N ARG A 216 -4.59 1.76 27.74
CA ARG A 216 -4.37 2.46 29.02
C ARG A 216 -3.87 3.89 28.84
N TYR A 217 -2.86 4.10 28.00
CA TYR A 217 -2.25 5.41 27.74
C TYR A 217 -2.65 6.02 26.39
N GLN A 218 -3.65 5.44 25.71
CA GLN A 218 -4.21 6.02 24.49
C GLN A 218 -5.32 7.01 24.82
N SER A 219 -5.53 7.96 23.91
CA SER A 219 -6.64 8.93 24.01
C SER A 219 -8.02 8.30 23.78
N TRP A 220 -8.06 7.07 23.26
CA TRP A 220 -9.28 6.28 23.06
C TRP A 220 -9.41 5.11 24.04
N ALA A 221 -10.66 4.67 24.24
CA ALA A 221 -10.99 3.42 24.94
C ALA A 221 -10.70 2.19 24.03
N PRO A 222 -10.63 0.97 24.60
CA PRO A 222 -10.55 -0.27 23.81
C PRO A 222 -11.52 -0.28 22.63
N ARG A 223 -11.00 -0.56 21.44
CA ARG A 223 -11.77 -0.46 20.19
C ARG A 223 -12.68 -1.66 19.99
N THR A 224 -13.79 -1.42 19.29
CA THR A 224 -14.68 -2.49 18.80
C THR A 224 -14.09 -3.18 17.57
N PRO A 225 -14.57 -4.39 17.20
CA PRO A 225 -14.14 -5.06 15.96
C PRO A 225 -14.34 -4.20 14.71
N GLN A 226 -15.45 -3.46 14.64
CA GLN A 226 -15.78 -2.58 13.51
C GLN A 226 -14.80 -1.42 13.40
N GLN A 227 -14.50 -0.75 14.52
CA GLN A 227 -13.51 0.34 14.55
C GLN A 227 -12.11 -0.15 14.16
N ALA A 228 -11.70 -1.33 14.64
CA ALA A 228 -10.42 -1.94 14.27
C ALA A 228 -10.35 -2.25 12.76
N ARG A 229 -11.43 -2.81 12.19
CA ARG A 229 -11.55 -3.05 10.74
C ARG A 229 -11.43 -1.75 9.95
N GLU A 230 -12.16 -0.72 10.33
CA GLU A 230 -12.12 0.60 9.66
C GLU A 230 -10.72 1.20 9.66
N LEU A 231 -9.99 1.10 10.77
CA LEU A 231 -8.62 1.62 10.87
C LEU A 231 -7.62 0.82 10.02
N VAL A 232 -7.75 -0.50 9.94
CA VAL A 232 -6.91 -1.29 9.03
C VAL A 232 -7.19 -0.92 7.58
N LEU A 233 -8.46 -0.77 7.20
CA LEU A 233 -8.83 -0.29 5.87
C LEU A 233 -8.32 1.13 5.61
N GLN A 234 -8.34 2.00 6.60
CA GLN A 234 -7.77 3.34 6.50
C GLN A 234 -6.25 3.30 6.32
N ASN A 235 -5.53 2.45 7.05
CA ASN A 235 -4.10 2.25 6.85
C ASN A 235 -3.81 1.78 5.42
N ILE A 236 -4.56 0.80 4.90
CA ILE A 236 -4.46 0.34 3.51
C ILE A 236 -4.68 1.47 2.49
N ARG A 237 -5.62 2.38 2.79
CA ARG A 237 -5.86 3.57 1.95
C ARG A 237 -4.68 4.55 2.02
N ASN A 238 -4.22 4.89 3.23
CA ASN A 238 -3.10 5.82 3.47
C ASN A 238 -1.82 5.43 2.72
N HIS A 239 -1.60 4.13 2.49
CA HIS A 239 -0.47 3.63 1.69
C HIS A 239 -0.45 4.13 0.24
N ASN A 240 -1.58 4.65 -0.26
CA ASN A 240 -1.76 5.16 -1.61
C ASN A 240 -1.88 6.69 -1.66
N ASP A 241 -1.84 7.38 -0.52
CA ASP A 241 -1.93 8.84 -0.49
C ASP A 241 -0.72 9.47 -1.19
N VAL A 242 -0.95 10.58 -1.89
CA VAL A 242 0.10 11.35 -2.57
C VAL A 242 -0.14 12.86 -2.36
N PRO A 243 0.71 13.57 -1.60
CA PRO A 243 1.83 13.03 -0.82
C PRO A 243 1.32 12.18 0.37
N ARG A 244 1.99 11.06 0.66
CA ARG A 244 1.70 10.27 1.86
C ARG A 244 2.26 11.02 3.06
N THR A 245 1.42 11.21 4.06
CA THR A 245 1.82 11.86 5.32
C THR A 245 1.71 10.94 6.51
N ILE A 246 1.07 9.77 6.35
CA ILE A 246 0.93 8.77 7.41
C ILE A 246 1.53 7.46 6.92
N TYR A 247 2.58 7.03 7.62
CA TYR A 247 3.23 5.75 7.42
C TYR A 247 2.88 4.85 8.57
N GLU A 248 2.34 3.67 8.30
CA GLU A 248 2.02 2.72 9.36
C GLU A 248 2.19 1.30 8.84
N LEU A 249 3.05 0.55 9.51
CA LEU A 249 3.42 -0.81 9.17
C LEU A 249 2.95 -1.79 10.24
N ALA A 250 2.37 -2.89 9.77
CA ALA A 250 2.17 -4.08 10.56
C ALA A 250 3.52 -4.74 10.85
N VAL A 251 3.67 -5.27 12.06
CA VAL A 251 4.87 -5.99 12.51
C VAL A 251 4.50 -7.43 12.76
N GLU A 252 5.21 -8.35 12.13
CA GLU A 252 5.04 -9.79 12.30
C GLU A 252 6.34 -10.48 12.71
N THR A 253 6.24 -11.61 13.39
CA THR A 253 7.40 -12.48 13.61
C THR A 253 7.75 -13.25 12.33
N LEU A 254 9.04 -13.45 12.06
CA LEU A 254 9.49 -14.18 10.88
C LEU A 254 9.28 -15.70 10.96
N ASP A 255 9.24 -16.26 12.17
CA ASP A 255 9.13 -17.70 12.41
C ASP A 255 7.71 -18.22 12.22
N THR A 256 6.71 -17.50 12.72
CA THR A 256 5.30 -17.92 12.70
C THR A 256 4.42 -17.03 11.83
N ALA A 257 4.98 -15.99 11.19
CA ALA A 257 4.23 -15.00 10.40
C ALA A 257 3.01 -14.43 11.18
N THR A 258 3.19 -14.23 12.49
CA THR A 258 2.12 -13.78 13.38
C THR A 258 2.22 -12.28 13.58
N PHE A 259 1.10 -11.56 13.40
CA PHE A 259 1.00 -10.15 13.76
C PHE A 259 1.25 -9.94 15.26
N ILE A 260 2.16 -9.04 15.60
CA ILE A 260 2.54 -8.73 17.00
C ILE A 260 2.38 -7.26 17.38
N GLY A 261 2.18 -6.37 16.40
CA GLY A 261 2.13 -4.94 16.67
C GLY A 261 2.20 -4.08 15.42
N ARG A 262 2.39 -2.78 15.66
CA ARG A 262 2.48 -1.75 14.64
C ARG A 262 3.52 -0.69 14.99
N VAL A 263 4.10 -0.10 13.96
CA VAL A 263 4.97 1.08 14.05
C VAL A 263 4.52 2.08 12.99
N GLY A 264 4.62 3.37 13.29
CA GLY A 264 4.17 4.40 12.35
C GLY A 264 4.77 5.77 12.60
N ALA A 265 4.58 6.65 11.62
CA ALA A 265 5.02 8.03 11.59
C ALA A 265 3.96 8.89 10.90
N LYS A 266 3.75 10.11 11.39
CA LYS A 266 3.06 11.17 10.65
C LYS A 266 4.09 12.22 10.31
N THR A 267 4.28 12.48 9.02
CA THR A 267 5.19 13.50 8.54
C THR A 267 4.47 14.82 8.31
N SER A 268 5.18 15.91 8.56
CA SER A 268 4.71 17.26 8.28
C SER A 268 5.85 18.19 7.86
N GLN A 269 5.47 19.33 7.31
CA GLN A 269 6.37 20.39 6.89
C GLN A 269 6.29 21.50 7.94
N ALA A 270 7.43 22.12 8.30
CA ALA A 270 7.46 23.25 9.20
C ALA A 270 6.65 24.42 8.62
N ASN A 271 5.77 25.01 9.44
CA ASN A 271 4.98 26.22 9.20
C ASN A 271 5.01 26.72 7.75
N SER A 272 4.16 26.16 6.88
CA SER A 272 3.85 26.83 5.63
C SER A 272 2.51 27.53 5.78
N ASP A 273 2.55 28.83 6.07
CA ASP A 273 1.62 29.74 5.41
C ASP A 273 1.70 29.40 3.91
N LYS A 274 0.64 28.80 3.36
CA LYS A 274 0.55 28.63 1.91
C LYS A 274 0.56 30.03 1.31
N LEU A 275 1.68 30.44 0.71
CA LEU A 275 1.65 31.60 -0.17
C LEU A 275 0.82 31.21 -1.42
N PRO A 276 -0.13 32.05 -1.86
CA PRO A 276 -0.92 31.75 -3.05
C PRO A 276 0.00 31.56 -4.26
N GLY A 277 -0.01 30.36 -4.85
CA GLY A 277 0.70 30.06 -6.12
C GLY A 277 1.92 29.14 -6.03
N GLU A 278 2.32 28.65 -4.85
CA GLU A 278 3.39 27.63 -4.75
C GLU A 278 2.90 26.24 -5.17
N SER A 279 3.58 25.61 -6.14
CA SER A 279 3.26 24.28 -6.68
C SER A 279 4.25 23.17 -6.32
N SER A 280 5.31 23.47 -5.54
CA SER A 280 6.31 22.48 -5.13
C SER A 280 5.92 21.78 -3.83
N ILE A 281 6.12 20.45 -3.80
CA ILE A 281 6.08 19.67 -2.56
C ILE A 281 7.25 20.13 -1.69
N LYS A 282 6.98 20.73 -0.52
CA LYS A 282 8.06 21.20 0.37
C LYS A 282 8.73 20.05 1.13
N PRO A 283 9.98 20.26 1.59
CA PRO A 283 10.66 19.43 2.56
C PRO A 283 9.77 18.94 3.70
N VAL A 284 9.76 17.63 3.95
CA VAL A 284 9.34 17.13 5.26
C VAL A 284 10.44 17.51 6.25
N THR A 285 10.07 18.20 7.31
CA THR A 285 11.01 18.63 8.35
C THR A 285 10.69 18.01 9.71
N HIS A 286 9.51 17.41 9.86
CA HIS A 286 9.04 16.84 11.12
C HIS A 286 8.38 15.47 10.94
N ALA A 287 8.54 14.57 11.91
CA ALA A 287 7.88 13.28 11.95
C ALA A 287 7.48 12.87 13.38
N ASP A 288 6.18 12.74 13.63
CA ASP A 288 5.63 12.22 14.90
C ASP A 288 5.52 10.71 14.82
N LEU A 289 6.24 9.99 15.68
CA LEU A 289 6.38 8.54 15.65
C LEU A 289 5.52 7.87 16.72
N TRP A 290 4.97 6.70 16.40
CA TRP A 290 4.25 5.85 17.34
C TRP A 290 4.56 4.37 17.15
N PHE A 291 4.29 3.59 18.19
CA PHE A 291 4.37 2.14 18.18
C PHE A 291 3.40 1.54 19.19
N SER A 292 2.92 0.33 18.91
CA SER A 292 2.10 -0.44 19.86
C SER A 292 2.27 -1.93 19.59
N PHE A 293 2.43 -2.72 20.65
CA PHE A 293 2.69 -4.16 20.56
C PHE A 293 1.80 -4.92 21.52
N LEU A 294 1.36 -6.12 21.11
CA LEU A 294 0.53 -7.01 21.90
C LEU A 294 1.22 -7.30 23.26
N PRO A 295 0.49 -7.33 24.39
CA PRO A 295 1.09 -7.43 25.73
C PRO A 295 2.07 -8.60 25.89
N GLU A 296 1.74 -9.75 25.34
CA GLU A 296 2.54 -10.98 25.40
C GLU A 296 3.85 -10.91 24.59
N TYR A 297 4.02 -9.89 23.74
CA TYR A 297 5.24 -9.62 22.97
C TYR A 297 6.06 -8.44 23.54
N GLN A 298 5.57 -7.74 24.57
CA GLN A 298 6.30 -6.67 25.24
C GLN A 298 7.47 -7.21 26.08
N GLY A 299 8.46 -6.36 26.38
CA GLY A 299 9.64 -6.74 27.17
C GLY A 299 10.66 -7.65 26.46
N LYS A 300 10.38 -8.11 25.23
CA LYS A 300 11.24 -9.02 24.43
C LYS A 300 12.15 -8.32 23.42
N GLY A 301 12.17 -6.99 23.45
CA GLY A 301 12.98 -6.14 22.57
C GLY A 301 12.43 -5.94 21.14
N PHE A 302 11.28 -6.53 20.80
CA PHE A 302 10.70 -6.41 19.45
C PHE A 302 10.39 -4.98 19.03
N ALA A 303 9.82 -4.18 19.93
CA ALA A 303 9.47 -2.80 19.63
C ALA A 303 10.71 -1.94 19.28
N THR A 304 11.83 -2.17 19.95
CA THR A 304 13.09 -1.47 19.66
C THR A 304 13.68 -1.89 18.33
N GLU A 305 13.65 -3.19 18.03
CA GLU A 305 14.09 -3.73 16.73
C GLU A 305 13.24 -3.15 15.59
N ALA A 306 11.92 -3.18 15.73
CA ALA A 306 11.00 -2.65 14.72
C ALA A 306 11.17 -1.14 14.52
N MET A 307 11.19 -0.36 15.60
CA MET A 307 11.36 1.09 15.50
C MET A 307 12.73 1.50 14.95
N THR A 308 13.80 0.76 15.26
CA THR A 308 15.13 1.02 14.68
C THR A 308 15.10 0.85 13.16
N ALA A 309 14.52 -0.25 12.68
CA ALA A 309 14.37 -0.50 11.25
C ALA A 309 13.44 0.51 10.57
N PHE A 310 12.33 0.85 11.22
CA PHE A 310 11.36 1.81 10.71
C PHE A 310 11.93 3.24 10.60
N ILE A 311 12.63 3.72 11.63
CA ILE A 311 13.28 5.04 11.61
C ILE A 311 14.33 5.12 10.49
N GLY A 312 15.13 4.06 10.31
CA GLY A 312 16.10 3.99 9.20
C GLY A 312 15.41 4.09 7.84
N ALA A 313 14.32 3.36 7.67
CA ALA A 313 13.59 3.32 6.40
C ALA A 313 12.80 4.62 6.14
N ILE A 314 12.28 5.29 7.17
CA ILE A 314 11.67 6.64 7.07
C ILE A 314 12.74 7.67 6.67
N LYS A 315 13.93 7.62 7.29
CA LYS A 315 15.05 8.50 6.95
C LYS A 315 15.44 8.37 5.47
N GLU A 316 15.58 7.14 4.96
CA GLU A 316 15.90 6.88 3.54
C GLU A 316 14.82 7.37 2.57
N ARG A 317 13.55 7.38 2.96
CA ARG A 317 12.45 7.82 2.08
C ARG A 317 12.29 9.33 2.01
N ILE A 318 12.68 10.02 3.07
CA ILE A 318 12.56 11.48 3.18
C ILE A 318 13.85 12.18 2.69
N GLN A 319 14.80 11.41 2.13
CA GLN A 319 16.20 11.82 1.88
C GLN A 319 16.45 12.97 0.91
N ASP A 320 15.42 13.55 0.28
CA ASP A 320 15.64 14.71 -0.59
C ASP A 320 15.86 16.03 0.16
N VAL A 321 15.77 16.08 1.50
CA VAL A 321 15.53 17.38 2.15
C VAL A 321 16.00 17.47 3.62
N GLY A 322 17.31 17.58 3.82
CA GLY A 322 17.90 18.18 5.04
C GLY A 322 17.61 17.45 6.37
N LYS A 323 17.56 18.22 7.46
CA LYS A 323 17.32 17.72 8.83
C LYS A 323 15.84 17.45 9.05
N VAL A 324 15.54 16.26 9.58
CA VAL A 324 14.21 15.87 10.03
C VAL A 324 14.22 15.78 11.55
N GLU A 325 13.33 16.53 12.19
CA GLU A 325 13.02 16.40 13.60
C GLU A 325 12.01 15.26 13.80
N MET A 326 12.36 14.29 14.62
CA MET A 326 11.50 13.17 14.96
C MET A 326 11.07 13.29 16.42
N GLU A 327 9.79 13.06 16.69
CA GLU A 327 9.23 13.11 18.04
C GLU A 327 8.50 11.83 18.40
N ILE A 328 8.58 11.46 19.68
CA ILE A 328 7.73 10.46 20.31
C ILE A 328 7.10 11.15 21.51
N GLU A 329 5.79 11.34 21.48
CA GLU A 329 5.03 11.84 22.63
C GLU A 329 4.44 10.68 23.42
N CYS A 330 4.53 10.72 24.74
CA CYS A 330 3.92 9.73 25.61
C CYS A 330 3.50 10.29 26.96
N ASP A 331 2.60 9.58 27.64
CA ASP A 331 2.32 9.81 29.06
C ASP A 331 3.59 9.47 29.88
N PRO A 332 4.09 10.35 30.77
CA PRO A 332 5.28 10.07 31.57
C PRO A 332 5.12 8.85 32.50
N ARG A 333 3.88 8.45 32.83
CA ARG A 333 3.57 7.21 33.57
C ARG A 333 3.80 5.95 32.73
N ASN A 334 3.93 6.07 31.41
CA ASN A 334 4.25 4.96 30.50
C ASN A 334 5.77 4.76 30.39
N GLU A 335 6.38 4.22 31.45
CA GLU A 335 7.83 4.02 31.52
C GLU A 335 8.42 3.21 30.36
N ALA A 336 7.70 2.18 29.91
CA ALA A 336 8.17 1.33 28.83
C ALA A 336 8.32 2.11 27.51
N SER A 337 7.46 3.10 27.26
CA SER A 337 7.47 3.91 26.05
C SER A 337 8.68 4.85 26.01
N TRP A 338 8.86 5.71 27.02
CA TRP A 338 9.98 6.66 27.00
C TRP A 338 11.34 5.98 27.20
N LYS A 339 11.44 4.86 27.94
CA LYS A 339 12.68 4.05 27.99
C LYS A 339 13.02 3.41 26.65
N LEU A 340 12.02 3.13 25.81
CA LEU A 340 12.25 2.69 24.44
C LEU A 340 12.78 3.85 23.58
N ALA A 341 12.18 5.03 23.68
CA ALA A 341 12.65 6.23 22.98
C ALA A 341 14.10 6.58 23.34
N GLU A 342 14.48 6.53 24.63
CA GLU A 342 15.86 6.73 25.08
C GLU A 342 16.83 5.71 24.45
N ARG A 343 16.45 4.42 24.36
CA ARG A 343 17.26 3.38 23.69
C ARG A 343 17.41 3.59 22.18
N LEU A 344 16.46 4.27 21.54
CA LEU A 344 16.54 4.69 20.14
C LEU A 344 17.35 5.98 19.95
N GLY A 345 17.86 6.57 21.04
CA GLY A 345 18.64 7.81 21.02
C GLY A 345 17.78 9.08 20.92
N PHE A 346 16.54 9.05 21.43
CA PHE A 346 15.75 10.26 21.65
C PHE A 346 16.09 10.84 23.02
N GLU A 347 16.08 12.16 23.11
CA GLU A 347 16.30 12.91 24.34
C GLU A 347 14.99 13.53 24.82
N ARG A 348 14.87 13.72 26.14
CA ARG A 348 13.71 14.40 26.73
C ARG A 348 13.72 15.86 26.29
N HIS A 349 12.67 16.30 25.60
CA HIS A 349 12.57 17.64 25.07
C HIS A 349 11.71 18.55 25.95
N SER A 350 10.50 18.10 26.31
CA SER A 350 9.58 18.88 27.15
C SER A 350 8.64 17.99 27.97
N LEU A 351 8.19 18.52 29.10
CA LEU A 351 7.15 17.93 29.95
C LEU A 351 6.07 18.97 30.22
N THR A 352 4.87 18.72 29.71
CA THR A 352 3.69 19.55 29.95
C THR A 352 2.78 18.84 30.95
N LYS A 353 2.59 19.46 32.12
CA LYS A 353 1.66 18.95 33.13
C LYS A 353 0.23 19.32 32.78
N GLU A 354 -0.71 18.44 33.11
CA GLU A 354 -2.16 18.66 32.91
C GLU A 354 -2.46 19.13 31.48
N LYS A 355 -1.88 18.46 30.47
CA LYS A 355 -2.01 18.86 29.05
C LYS A 355 -3.45 18.75 28.58
N GLU A 356 -4.10 17.62 28.87
CA GLU A 356 -5.48 17.36 28.45
C GLU A 356 -6.20 16.36 29.36
N ILE A 357 -7.53 16.37 29.31
CA ILE A 357 -8.36 15.38 30.00
C ILE A 357 -8.64 14.21 29.04
N ILE A 358 -8.08 13.05 29.35
CA ILE A 358 -8.30 11.80 28.61
C ILE A 358 -9.07 10.84 29.51
N LYS A 359 -10.19 10.30 29.03
CA LYS A 359 -10.99 9.29 29.76
C LYS A 359 -11.34 9.72 31.19
N GLY A 360 -11.54 11.02 31.41
CA GLY A 360 -11.93 11.60 32.70
C GLY A 360 -10.77 11.95 33.64
N GLU A 361 -9.51 11.77 33.23
CA GLU A 361 -8.33 12.10 34.03
C GLU A 361 -7.44 13.14 33.33
N TRP A 362 -6.81 14.02 34.10
CA TRP A 362 -5.72 14.85 33.58
C TRP A 362 -4.51 13.99 33.23
N VAL A 363 -3.97 14.20 32.03
CA VAL A 363 -2.81 13.49 31.51
C VAL A 363 -1.70 14.49 31.20
N ASP A 364 -0.49 14.14 31.66
CA ASP A 364 0.75 14.86 31.35
C ASP A 364 1.31 14.37 30.00
N SER A 365 2.10 15.20 29.34
CA SER A 365 2.74 14.89 28.06
C SER A 365 4.24 15.06 28.15
N LEU A 366 4.97 13.96 27.95
CA LEU A 366 6.41 13.94 27.78
C LEU A 366 6.75 13.81 26.28
N VAL A 367 7.38 14.84 25.72
CA VAL A 367 7.88 14.83 24.34
C VAL A 367 9.35 14.43 24.35
N MET A 368 9.66 13.38 23.61
CA MET A 368 11.01 12.89 23.33
C MET A 368 11.38 13.27 21.90
N ARG A 369 12.58 13.79 21.66
CA ARG A 369 12.99 14.32 20.35
C ARG A 369 14.33 13.74 19.88
N LYS A 370 14.46 13.54 18.57
CA LYS A 370 15.70 13.16 17.89
C LYS A 370 15.77 13.85 16.54
N VAL A 371 16.92 14.44 16.20
CA VAL A 371 17.14 14.99 14.86
C VAL A 371 17.93 13.98 14.03
N VAL A 372 17.49 13.72 12.80
CA VAL A 372 18.17 12.84 11.84
C VAL A 372 18.40 13.57 10.52
N GLY A 373 19.49 13.24 9.82
CA GLY A 373 19.89 13.93 8.58
C GLY A 373 21.26 14.60 8.73
N ASP A 374 21.87 14.97 7.60
CA ASP A 374 23.20 15.60 7.60
C ASP A 374 23.11 17.11 7.85
N ALA A 375 24.23 17.70 8.29
CA ALA A 375 24.31 19.04 8.86
C ALA A 375 24.05 20.18 7.87
#